data_AF-A0A2V8G3F1-F1
#
_entry.id   AF-A0A2V8G3F1-F1
#
_cell.length_a   1.000
_cell.length_b   1.000
_cell.length_c   1.000
_cell.angle_alpha   90.00
_cell.angle_beta   90.00
_cell.angle_gamma   90.00
#
_symmetry.space_group_name_H-M   'P 1'
#
loop_
_entity.id
_entity.type
_entity.pdbx_description
1 polymer ?
#
loop_
_entity_poly.entity_id
_entity_poly.type
_entity_poly.pdbx_seq_one_letter_code
_entity_poly.pdbx_strand_id
1 'polypeptide(L)'
;MALHAAAPLRFARAAPHVSVRAGLPPRARTVRTGARGGLVDVDARVTARRRRGAAVSEPRRNGMGSLTMNGLACAGFLLVAFVLAGFAQTAWFASPLSRRFARPLDGGLTVRGRRLLGDNKTLRGFLVMVPATAASFAFVSSARGCPACAGLWPLSPGEYAVLGAWAAFGFMLGELPNSFVKRQLDIGPGDAAGGGSSARLLQLAIDRLDSGIGMMTAIAVAVPTPPLTWLLVLTIGPAFHWGFSALMFHLGIKPRAA
;
A
#
# COMPACT_ATOMS: atom_id res chain seq x y z
N MET A 1 9.03 52.72 29.16
CA MET A 1 8.09 52.92 30.29
C MET A 1 6.72 52.51 29.78
N ALA A 2 6.04 51.45 30.22
CA ALA A 2 6.10 50.56 31.38
C ALA A 2 5.70 49.14 30.89
N LEU A 3 6.35 48.03 31.23
CA LEU A 3 6.32 47.25 32.49
C LEU A 3 4.91 46.96 33.04
N HIS A 4 4.43 45.73 32.80
CA HIS A 4 3.69 44.83 33.70
C HIS A 4 3.07 43.69 32.87
N ALA A 5 2.95 42.44 33.30
CA ALA A 5 3.56 41.61 34.34
C ALA A 5 3.00 40.20 34.05
N ALA A 6 3.85 39.17 34.14
CA ALA A 6 3.47 37.78 33.93
C ALA A 6 2.47 37.28 35.01
N ALA A 7 1.51 36.44 34.61
CA ALA A 7 0.67 35.67 35.53
C ALA A 7 0.88 34.15 35.30
N PRO A 8 0.87 33.31 36.36
CA PRO A 8 1.57 32.03 36.35
C PRO A 8 0.69 30.83 35.99
N LEU A 9 1.33 29.82 35.38
CA LEU A 9 0.83 28.47 35.12
C LEU A 9 0.45 27.77 36.43
N ARG A 10 -0.81 27.35 36.56
CA ARG A 10 -1.28 26.53 37.68
C ARG A 10 -1.16 25.04 37.34
N PHE A 11 -0.17 24.38 37.94
CA PHE A 11 -0.11 22.93 38.09
C PHE A 11 -1.16 22.46 39.11
N ALA A 12 -2.07 21.59 38.69
CA ALA A 12 -2.94 20.86 39.62
C ALA A 12 -2.14 19.72 40.28
N ARG A 13 -1.96 19.82 41.60
CA ARG A 13 -1.33 18.83 42.47
C ARG A 13 -2.21 17.60 42.65
N ALA A 14 -1.58 16.43 42.66
CA ALA A 14 -2.13 15.18 43.15
C ALA A 14 -2.15 15.11 44.69
N ALA A 15 -3.16 14.44 45.25
CA ALA A 15 -3.18 13.76 46.57
C ALA A 15 -4.58 13.12 46.80
N PRO A 16 -4.80 12.24 47.78
CA PRO A 16 -4.01 11.07 48.17
C PRO A 16 -4.88 9.80 48.31
N HIS A 17 -4.19 8.68 48.47
CA HIS A 17 -4.66 7.34 48.81
C HIS A 17 -5.39 7.32 50.16
N VAL A 18 -6.62 6.80 50.21
CA VAL A 18 -7.31 6.44 51.46
C VAL A 18 -7.99 5.08 51.31
N SER A 19 -7.51 4.13 52.10
CA SER A 19 -8.08 2.82 52.37
C SER A 19 -9.14 2.94 53.47
N VAL A 20 -10.39 2.52 53.21
CA VAL A 20 -11.39 2.31 54.27
C VAL A 20 -11.97 0.90 54.16
N ARG A 21 -11.57 0.10 55.13
CA ARG A 21 -12.00 -1.26 55.45
C ARG A 21 -13.33 -1.14 56.22
N ALA A 22 -14.46 -1.42 55.58
CA ALA A 22 -15.74 -1.53 56.28
C ALA A 22 -15.90 -2.93 56.87
N GLY A 23 -15.88 -3.01 58.20
CA GLY A 23 -16.15 -4.23 58.96
C GLY A 23 -17.63 -4.59 58.95
N LEU A 24 -17.94 -5.85 58.68
CA LEU A 24 -19.27 -6.45 58.88
C LEU A 24 -19.22 -7.37 60.12
N PRO A 25 -20.24 -7.37 61.00
CA PRO A 25 -20.27 -8.19 62.20
C PRO A 25 -20.51 -9.68 61.89
N PRO A 26 -20.11 -10.60 62.78
CA PRO A 26 -20.17 -12.03 62.53
C PRO A 26 -21.62 -12.54 62.62
N ARG A 27 -22.18 -13.02 61.50
CA ARG A 27 -23.44 -13.77 61.50
C ARG A 27 -23.20 -15.20 61.97
N ALA A 28 -23.92 -15.61 63.00
CA ALA A 28 -23.95 -16.96 63.54
C ALA A 28 -24.22 -18.00 62.45
N ARG A 29 -23.39 -19.04 62.41
CA ARG A 29 -23.41 -20.11 61.41
C ARG A 29 -24.18 -21.30 61.95
N THR A 30 -25.52 -21.25 61.91
CA THR A 30 -26.35 -22.45 62.10
C THR A 30 -26.39 -23.26 60.80
N VAL A 31 -25.60 -24.32 60.75
CA VAL A 31 -25.62 -25.31 59.67
C VAL A 31 -26.87 -26.18 59.84
N ARG A 32 -27.88 -25.97 58.99
CA ARG A 32 -29.01 -26.90 58.86
C ARG A 32 -28.52 -28.15 58.12
N THR A 33 -28.60 -29.30 58.80
CA THR A 33 -28.40 -30.65 58.26
C THR A 33 -29.52 -31.01 57.27
N GLY A 34 -29.40 -30.52 56.03
CA GLY A 34 -30.33 -30.84 54.95
C GLY A 34 -29.78 -30.69 53.52
N ALA A 35 -28.58 -30.15 53.34
CA ALA A 35 -28.02 -29.82 52.03
C ALA A 35 -27.01 -30.86 51.50
N ARG A 36 -27.28 -32.16 51.67
CA ARG A 36 -26.45 -33.24 51.07
C ARG A 36 -26.98 -33.72 49.70
N GLY A 37 -28.14 -33.26 49.23
CA GLY A 37 -28.72 -33.67 47.94
C GLY A 37 -28.28 -32.83 46.72
N GLY A 38 -27.69 -31.65 46.92
CA GLY A 38 -27.40 -30.70 45.82
C GLY A 38 -26.05 -30.89 45.13
N LEU A 39 -25.10 -31.63 45.73
CA LEU A 39 -23.76 -31.79 45.17
C LEU A 39 -23.68 -32.88 44.08
N VAL A 40 -24.60 -33.85 44.11
CA VAL A 40 -24.66 -34.93 43.10
C VAL A 40 -25.26 -34.43 41.77
N ASP A 41 -26.17 -33.45 41.82
CA ASP A 41 -26.85 -32.92 40.63
C ASP A 41 -25.97 -31.98 39.78
N VAL A 42 -24.94 -31.37 40.39
CA VAL A 42 -23.96 -30.55 39.65
C VAL A 42 -23.10 -31.42 38.76
N ASP A 43 -22.68 -32.59 39.25
CA ASP A 43 -21.80 -33.50 38.50
C ASP A 43 -22.51 -34.15 37.31
N ALA A 44 -23.81 -34.46 37.46
CA ALA A 44 -24.66 -34.96 36.38
C ALA A 44 -24.87 -33.92 35.26
N ARG A 45 -25.03 -32.63 35.61
CA ARG A 45 -25.14 -31.53 34.63
C ARG A 45 -23.82 -31.27 33.91
N VAL A 46 -22.68 -31.39 34.61
CA VAL A 46 -21.34 -31.24 34.00
C VAL A 46 -21.05 -32.39 33.04
N THR A 47 -21.37 -33.63 33.39
CA THR A 47 -21.19 -34.79 32.50
C THR A 47 -22.14 -34.77 31.30
N ALA A 48 -23.39 -34.32 31.47
CA ALA A 48 -24.31 -34.12 30.35
C ALA A 48 -23.86 -33.02 29.38
N ARG A 49 -23.29 -31.91 29.89
CA ARG A 49 -22.72 -30.84 29.06
C ARG A 49 -21.45 -31.30 28.32
N ARG A 50 -20.63 -32.14 28.96
CA ARG A 50 -19.43 -32.73 28.35
C ARG A 50 -19.76 -33.77 27.27
N ARG A 51 -20.86 -34.52 27.41
CA ARG A 51 -21.36 -35.45 26.37
C ARG A 51 -22.07 -34.75 25.20
N ARG A 52 -22.64 -33.55 25.41
CA ARG A 52 -23.17 -32.70 24.33
C ARG A 52 -22.11 -31.85 23.62
N GLY A 53 -20.90 -31.75 24.19
CA GLY A 53 -19.69 -31.33 23.48
C GLY A 53 -19.15 -32.46 22.59
N ALA A 54 -20.04 -33.13 21.84
CA ALA A 54 -19.64 -33.96 20.73
C ALA A 54 -18.83 -33.07 19.77
N ALA A 55 -17.65 -33.58 19.41
CA ALA A 55 -16.67 -32.98 18.52
C ALA A 55 -17.28 -31.88 17.63
N VAL A 56 -16.91 -30.63 17.91
CA VAL A 56 -16.92 -29.61 16.85
C VAL A 56 -15.95 -30.17 15.83
N SER A 57 -16.49 -30.83 14.82
CA SER A 57 -15.76 -31.29 13.65
C SER A 57 -14.95 -30.09 13.20
N GLU A 58 -13.62 -30.17 13.27
CA GLU A 58 -12.78 -29.20 12.60
C GLU A 58 -13.33 -29.06 11.18
N PRO A 59 -13.56 -27.84 10.68
CA PRO A 59 -13.95 -27.68 9.29
C PRO A 59 -12.87 -28.38 8.51
N ARG A 60 -13.26 -29.51 7.90
CA ARG A 60 -12.46 -30.29 6.98
C ARG A 60 -11.76 -29.26 6.12
N ARG A 61 -10.43 -29.13 6.27
CA ARG A 61 -9.58 -28.40 5.34
C ARG A 61 -9.74 -29.17 4.03
N ASN A 62 -10.85 -28.91 3.34
CA ASN A 62 -11.08 -29.36 2.00
C ASN A 62 -9.87 -28.88 1.23
N GLY A 63 -9.17 -29.83 0.63
CA GLY A 63 -8.08 -29.59 -0.29
C GLY A 63 -8.56 -28.80 -1.50
N MET A 64 -8.86 -27.52 -1.31
CA MET A 64 -8.45 -26.52 -2.25
C MET A 64 -6.93 -26.58 -2.20
N GLY A 65 -6.33 -27.30 -3.16
CA GLY A 65 -4.89 -27.17 -3.40
C GLY A 65 -4.56 -25.69 -3.32
N SER A 66 -3.52 -25.33 -2.56
CA SER A 66 -3.13 -23.93 -2.47
C SER A 66 -3.08 -23.41 -3.90
N LEU A 67 -3.96 -22.47 -4.25
CA LEU A 67 -3.88 -21.79 -5.53
C LEU A 67 -2.58 -20.99 -5.45
N THR A 68 -1.48 -21.64 -5.82
CA THR A 68 -0.17 -21.05 -5.87
C THR A 68 -0.23 -20.06 -7.01
N MET A 69 -0.22 -18.78 -6.66
CA MET A 69 -0.13 -17.70 -7.64
C MET A 69 1.06 -17.99 -8.54
N ASN A 70 0.81 -18.06 -9.84
CA ASN A 70 1.85 -18.32 -10.80
C ASN A 70 2.62 -17.03 -11.03
N GLY A 71 3.89 -17.00 -10.60
CA GLY A 71 4.71 -15.80 -10.65
C GLY A 71 4.85 -15.20 -12.06
N LEU A 72 4.93 -16.06 -13.09
CA LEU A 72 4.98 -15.65 -14.50
C LEU A 72 3.66 -15.05 -14.95
N ALA A 73 2.53 -15.67 -14.59
CA ALA A 73 1.21 -15.17 -14.94
C ALA A 73 0.94 -13.80 -14.31
N CYS A 74 1.24 -13.65 -13.01
CA CYS A 74 1.10 -12.38 -12.31
C CYS A 74 2.00 -11.30 -12.91
N ALA A 75 3.26 -11.62 -13.24
CA ALA A 75 4.16 -10.67 -13.89
C ALA A 75 3.64 -10.23 -15.26
N GLY A 76 3.23 -11.19 -16.10
CA GLY A 76 2.67 -10.90 -17.42
C GLY A 76 1.40 -10.06 -17.33
N PHE A 77 0.51 -10.35 -16.37
CA PHE A 77 -0.68 -9.54 -16.12
C PHE A 77 -0.32 -8.09 -15.77
N LEU A 78 0.58 -7.88 -14.80
CA LEU A 78 0.98 -6.55 -14.36
C LEU A 78 1.64 -5.75 -15.50
N LEU A 79 2.56 -6.38 -16.24
CA LEU A 79 3.24 -5.74 -17.36
C LEU A 79 2.25 -5.31 -18.45
N VAL A 80 1.34 -6.20 -18.87
CA VAL A 80 0.33 -5.87 -19.90
C VAL A 80 -0.58 -4.74 -19.41
N ALA A 81 -1.10 -4.83 -18.19
CA ALA A 81 -2.03 -3.82 -17.67
C ALA A 81 -1.35 -2.44 -17.50
N PHE A 82 -0.10 -2.39 -17.04
CA PHE A 82 0.65 -1.13 -16.94
C PHE A 82 1.05 -0.56 -18.29
N VAL A 83 1.35 -1.39 -19.29
CA VAL A 83 1.60 -0.93 -20.66
C VAL A 83 0.34 -0.26 -21.23
N LEU A 84 -0.83 -0.87 -21.08
CA LEU A 84 -2.11 -0.28 -21.51
C LEU A 84 -2.37 1.08 -20.82
N ALA A 85 -2.14 1.16 -19.51
CA ALA A 85 -2.27 2.40 -18.77
C ALA A 85 -1.25 3.47 -19.24
N GLY A 86 -0.02 3.07 -19.54
CA GLY A 86 1.04 3.95 -20.05
C GLY A 86 0.73 4.57 -21.40
N PHE A 87 0.05 3.84 -22.30
CA PHE A 87 -0.48 4.40 -23.54
C PHE A 87 -1.52 5.49 -23.28
N ALA A 88 -2.48 5.24 -22.39
CA ALA A 88 -3.50 6.24 -22.01
C ALA A 88 -2.87 7.48 -21.37
N GLN A 89 -1.88 7.31 -20.49
CA GLN A 89 -1.15 8.40 -19.87
C GLN A 89 -0.34 9.23 -20.90
N THR A 90 0.27 8.56 -21.87
CA THR A 90 1.02 9.22 -22.96
C THR A 90 0.09 10.05 -23.84
N ALA A 91 -1.05 9.47 -24.25
CA ALA A 91 -2.07 10.19 -25.01
C ALA A 91 -2.60 11.40 -24.24
N TRP A 92 -2.78 11.26 -22.91
CA TRP A 92 -3.15 12.38 -22.05
C TRP A 92 -2.08 13.49 -22.03
N PHE A 93 -0.80 13.15 -21.90
CA PHE A 93 0.26 14.16 -21.92
C PHE A 93 0.39 14.89 -23.25
N ALA A 94 0.06 14.23 -24.36
CA ALA A 94 -0.02 14.87 -25.68
C ALA A 94 -1.23 15.82 -25.83
N SER A 95 -2.31 15.60 -25.07
CA SER A 95 -3.51 16.43 -25.13
C SER A 95 -3.30 17.82 -24.55
N PRO A 96 -3.76 18.91 -25.22
CA PRO A 96 -3.73 20.28 -24.68
C PRO A 96 -4.46 20.43 -23.35
N LEU A 97 -5.51 19.63 -23.11
CA LEU A 97 -6.33 19.68 -21.90
C LEU A 97 -5.51 19.38 -20.66
N SER A 98 -4.54 18.48 -20.78
CA SER A 98 -3.69 18.09 -19.66
C SER A 98 -2.86 19.26 -19.11
N ARG A 99 -2.57 20.30 -19.92
CA ARG A 99 -1.84 21.48 -19.46
C ARG A 99 -2.58 22.25 -18.37
N ARG A 100 -3.91 22.14 -18.28
CA ARG A 100 -4.70 22.75 -17.18
C ARG A 100 -4.35 22.19 -15.80
N PHE A 101 -3.78 20.99 -15.75
CA PHE A 101 -3.41 20.30 -14.52
C PHE A 101 -1.91 20.31 -14.25
N ALA A 102 -1.14 21.17 -14.93
CA ALA A 102 0.32 21.29 -14.81
C ALA A 102 0.81 21.89 -13.47
N ARG A 103 -0.08 22.07 -12.48
CA ARG A 103 0.30 22.56 -11.16
C ARG A 103 1.26 21.57 -10.48
N PRO A 104 2.40 22.03 -9.93
CA PRO A 104 3.31 21.19 -9.16
C PRO A 104 2.62 20.61 -7.93
N LEU A 105 2.89 19.35 -7.60
CA LEU A 105 2.35 18.65 -6.44
C LEU A 105 2.86 19.23 -5.12
N ASP A 106 4.07 19.78 -5.12
CA ASP A 106 4.61 20.47 -3.95
C ASP A 106 4.06 21.90 -3.79
N GLY A 107 3.25 22.41 -4.72
CA GLY A 107 2.72 23.77 -4.67
C GLY A 107 3.79 24.87 -4.62
N GLY A 108 5.04 24.56 -5.00
CA GLY A 108 6.17 25.49 -4.87
C GLY A 108 6.86 25.48 -3.52
N LEU A 109 6.51 24.56 -2.60
CA LEU A 109 7.12 24.45 -1.29
C LEU A 109 8.63 24.19 -1.40
N THR A 110 9.36 24.77 -0.43
CA THR A 110 10.82 24.62 -0.31
C THR A 110 11.21 24.05 1.04
N VAL A 111 12.28 23.25 1.04
CA VAL A 111 12.95 22.71 2.22
C VAL A 111 14.43 23.04 2.06
N ARG A 112 15.02 23.71 3.05
CA ARG A 112 16.42 24.19 3.03
C ARG A 112 16.75 25.08 1.81
N GLY A 113 15.79 25.92 1.40
CA GLY A 113 15.94 26.83 0.26
C GLY A 113 15.83 26.15 -1.11
N ARG A 114 15.55 24.83 -1.16
CA ARG A 114 15.42 24.05 -2.41
C ARG A 114 14.01 23.50 -2.54
N ARG A 115 13.54 23.24 -3.77
CA ARG A 115 12.19 22.69 -4.03
C ARG A 115 11.99 21.35 -3.33
N LEU A 116 10.76 21.05 -2.89
CA LEU A 116 10.45 19.77 -2.24
C LEU A 116 10.45 18.62 -3.26
N LEU A 117 9.75 18.75 -4.39
CA LEU A 117 9.65 17.71 -5.42
C LEU A 117 10.12 18.24 -6.79
N GLY A 118 9.87 19.52 -7.05
CA GLY A 118 10.18 20.19 -8.33
C GLY A 118 9.03 20.12 -9.34
N ASP A 119 9.13 20.91 -10.40
CA ASP A 119 8.02 21.21 -11.32
C ASP A 119 7.55 20.04 -12.19
N ASN A 120 8.38 19.00 -12.34
CA ASN A 120 8.01 17.82 -13.14
C ASN A 120 6.99 16.91 -12.45
N LYS A 121 6.79 17.03 -11.14
CA LYS A 121 5.80 16.24 -10.39
C LYS A 121 4.50 17.04 -10.32
N THR A 122 3.58 16.77 -11.24
CA THR A 122 2.33 17.53 -11.41
C THR A 122 1.09 16.67 -11.22
N LEU A 123 -0.06 17.31 -10.98
CA LEU A 123 -1.35 16.61 -10.90
C LEU A 123 -1.75 15.91 -12.21
N ARG A 124 -1.18 16.33 -13.35
CA ARG A 124 -1.45 15.73 -14.67
C ARG A 124 -1.26 14.21 -14.67
N GLY A 125 -0.18 13.73 -14.04
CA GLY A 125 0.14 12.32 -13.98
C GLY A 125 -0.89 11.53 -13.17
N PHE A 126 -1.22 12.03 -11.98
CA PHE A 126 -2.17 11.39 -11.07
C PHE A 126 -3.57 11.24 -11.67
N LEU A 127 -4.06 12.28 -12.33
CA LEU A 127 -5.45 12.33 -12.81
C LEU A 127 -5.77 11.26 -13.87
N VAL A 128 -4.78 10.82 -14.65
CA VAL A 128 -5.01 9.79 -15.67
C VAL A 128 -4.39 8.46 -15.30
N MET A 129 -3.22 8.43 -14.66
CA MET A 129 -2.55 7.17 -14.36
C MET A 129 -3.42 6.27 -13.46
N VAL A 130 -4.00 6.81 -12.38
CA VAL A 130 -4.83 6.03 -11.45
C VAL A 130 -6.05 5.42 -12.14
N PRO A 131 -6.95 6.19 -12.80
CA PRO A 131 -8.10 5.61 -13.46
C PRO A 131 -7.72 4.73 -14.67
N ALA A 132 -6.65 5.06 -15.41
CA ALA A 132 -6.20 4.24 -16.53
C ALA A 132 -5.69 2.87 -16.08
N THR A 133 -4.91 2.80 -15.00
CA THR A 133 -4.44 1.53 -14.44
C THR A 133 -5.59 0.74 -13.84
N ALA A 134 -6.52 1.38 -13.13
CA ALA A 134 -7.73 0.73 -12.64
C ALA A 134 -8.54 0.09 -13.77
N ALA A 135 -8.83 0.85 -14.82
CA ALA A 135 -9.54 0.35 -16.00
C ALA A 135 -8.77 -0.78 -16.71
N SER A 136 -7.46 -0.65 -16.85
CA SER A 136 -6.61 -1.66 -17.49
C SER A 136 -6.58 -2.97 -16.71
N PHE A 137 -6.50 -2.92 -15.38
CA PHE A 137 -6.54 -4.12 -14.54
C PHE A 137 -7.87 -4.85 -14.69
N ALA A 138 -8.98 -4.12 -14.58
CA ALA A 138 -10.32 -4.68 -14.74
C ALA A 138 -10.55 -5.26 -16.15
N PHE A 139 -10.05 -4.57 -17.18
CA PHE A 139 -10.16 -5.01 -18.56
C PHE A 139 -9.37 -6.31 -18.80
N VAL A 140 -8.08 -6.35 -18.42
CA VAL A 140 -7.24 -7.54 -18.60
C VAL A 140 -7.77 -8.72 -17.79
N SER A 141 -8.26 -8.49 -16.56
CA SER A 141 -8.84 -9.57 -15.76
C SER A 141 -10.12 -10.13 -16.38
N SER A 142 -10.97 -9.26 -16.92
CA SER A 142 -12.22 -9.65 -17.60
C SER A 142 -11.94 -10.40 -18.89
N ALA A 143 -10.98 -9.95 -19.70
CA ALA A 143 -10.57 -10.61 -20.94
C ALA A 143 -10.00 -12.02 -20.71
N ARG A 144 -9.44 -12.29 -19.52
CA ARG A 144 -8.97 -13.63 -19.12
C ARG A 144 -10.11 -14.56 -18.70
N GLY A 145 -11.27 -14.04 -18.33
CA GLY A 145 -12.44 -14.81 -17.88
C GLY A 145 -12.31 -15.40 -16.48
N CYS A 146 -11.33 -16.28 -16.26
CA CYS A 146 -11.06 -16.92 -14.96
C CYS A 146 -9.64 -16.60 -14.46
N PRO A 147 -9.44 -15.52 -13.67
CA PRO A 147 -8.13 -15.15 -13.12
C PRO A 147 -7.48 -16.27 -12.32
N ALA A 148 -8.25 -16.95 -11.46
CA ALA A 148 -7.74 -18.07 -10.65
C ALA A 148 -7.24 -19.24 -11.50
N CYS A 149 -7.96 -19.59 -12.58
CA CYS A 149 -7.57 -20.63 -13.52
C CYS A 149 -6.28 -20.26 -14.27
N ALA A 150 -6.05 -18.96 -14.49
CA ALA A 150 -4.84 -18.44 -15.10
C ALA A 150 -3.67 -18.28 -14.10
N GLY A 151 -3.82 -18.72 -12.84
CA GLY A 151 -2.81 -18.57 -11.80
C GLY A 151 -2.64 -17.14 -11.29
N LEU A 152 -3.65 -16.27 -11.51
CA LEU A 152 -3.71 -14.91 -10.98
C LEU A 152 -4.51 -14.87 -9.67
N TRP A 153 -4.51 -13.71 -9.01
CA TRP A 153 -5.31 -13.48 -7.80
C TRP A 153 -6.79 -13.77 -8.04
N PRO A 154 -7.48 -14.48 -7.13
CA PRO A 154 -8.89 -14.83 -7.28
C PRO A 154 -9.79 -13.63 -6.94
N LEU A 155 -9.66 -12.56 -7.72
CA LEU A 155 -10.38 -11.30 -7.56
C LEU A 155 -11.39 -11.11 -8.69
N SER A 156 -12.50 -10.43 -8.37
CA SER A 156 -13.45 -9.92 -9.35
C SER A 156 -12.86 -8.77 -10.18
N PRO A 157 -13.43 -8.45 -11.35
CA PRO A 157 -12.98 -7.29 -12.14
C PRO A 157 -13.00 -5.96 -11.38
N GLY A 158 -13.97 -5.76 -10.48
CA GLY A 158 -14.05 -4.56 -9.63
C GLY A 158 -12.92 -4.49 -8.61
N GLU A 159 -12.58 -5.61 -7.97
CA GLU A 159 -11.43 -5.70 -7.06
C GLU A 159 -10.11 -5.51 -7.80
N TYR A 160 -9.99 -6.02 -9.03
CA TYR A 160 -8.87 -5.71 -9.91
C TYR A 160 -8.78 -4.22 -10.24
N ALA A 161 -9.90 -3.53 -10.45
CA ALA A 161 -9.90 -2.08 -10.65
C ALA A 161 -9.34 -1.34 -9.43
N VAL A 162 -9.77 -1.72 -8.22
CA VAL A 162 -9.27 -1.16 -6.96
C VAL A 162 -7.78 -1.46 -6.78
N LEU A 163 -7.35 -2.70 -7.04
CA LEU A 163 -5.94 -3.09 -6.99
C LEU A 163 -5.10 -2.30 -7.99
N GLY A 164 -5.62 -2.05 -9.20
CA GLY A 164 -4.96 -1.24 -10.22
C GLY A 164 -4.81 0.22 -9.80
N ALA A 165 -5.87 0.82 -9.23
CA ALA A 165 -5.81 2.17 -8.66
C ALA A 165 -4.76 2.26 -7.54
N TRP A 166 -4.74 1.27 -6.64
CA TRP A 166 -3.78 1.18 -5.55
C TRP A 166 -2.34 0.99 -6.04
N ALA A 167 -2.14 0.14 -7.05
CA ALA A 167 -0.85 -0.08 -7.69
C ALA A 167 -0.31 1.19 -8.35
N ALA A 168 -1.16 1.93 -9.08
CA ALA A 168 -0.79 3.22 -9.68
C ALA A 168 -0.45 4.29 -8.61
N PHE A 169 -1.20 4.31 -7.51
CA PHE A 169 -0.89 5.18 -6.39
C PHE A 169 0.48 4.85 -5.78
N GLY A 170 0.75 3.58 -5.52
CA GLY A 170 2.06 3.09 -5.08
C GLY A 170 3.19 3.44 -6.05
N PHE A 171 2.96 3.26 -7.36
CA PHE A 171 3.91 3.62 -8.42
C PHE A 171 4.32 5.10 -8.30
N MET A 172 3.35 6.00 -8.20
CA MET A 172 3.63 7.44 -8.13
C MET A 172 4.25 7.86 -6.80
N LEU A 173 3.81 7.25 -5.68
CA LEU A 173 4.42 7.49 -4.38
C LEU A 173 5.89 7.02 -4.34
N GLY A 174 6.22 5.91 -5.00
CA GLY A 174 7.58 5.39 -5.09
C GLY A 174 8.57 6.37 -5.69
N GLU A 175 8.13 7.24 -6.61
CA GLU A 175 8.98 8.25 -7.25
C GLU A 175 9.27 9.49 -6.37
N LEU A 176 8.44 9.75 -5.36
CA LEU A 176 8.52 10.98 -4.57
C LEU A 176 9.77 11.07 -3.70
N PRO A 177 10.18 10.02 -2.96
CA PRO A 177 11.41 10.05 -2.16
C PRO A 177 12.64 10.35 -3.00
N ASN A 178 12.78 9.71 -4.16
CA ASN A 178 13.89 9.96 -5.09
C ASN A 178 13.87 11.41 -5.59
N SER A 179 12.69 11.92 -5.96
CA SER A 179 12.53 13.31 -6.40
C SER A 179 12.95 14.31 -5.33
N PHE A 180 12.57 14.06 -4.07
CA PHE A 180 12.99 14.87 -2.93
C PHE A 180 14.52 14.87 -2.77
N VAL A 181 15.14 13.68 -2.74
CA VAL A 181 16.61 13.55 -2.62
C VAL A 181 17.32 14.30 -3.75
N LYS A 182 16.87 14.14 -4.99
CA LYS A 182 17.44 14.85 -6.16
C LYS A 182 17.39 16.36 -5.98
N ARG A 183 16.27 16.92 -5.51
CA ARG A 183 16.17 18.37 -5.24
C ARG A 183 17.10 18.82 -4.12
N GLN A 184 17.23 18.02 -3.06
CA GLN A 184 18.15 18.35 -1.97
C GLN A 184 19.63 18.26 -2.39
N LEU A 185 19.95 17.50 -3.43
CA LEU A 185 21.29 17.41 -4.03
C LEU A 185 21.54 18.40 -5.19
N ASP A 186 20.61 19.34 -5.46
CA ASP A 186 20.68 20.28 -6.59
C ASP A 186 20.68 19.63 -7.97
N ILE A 187 20.19 18.40 -8.06
CA ILE A 187 20.04 17.71 -9.34
C ILE A 187 18.75 18.23 -9.97
N GLY A 188 18.86 18.92 -11.09
CA GLY A 188 17.72 19.45 -11.83
C GLY A 188 16.86 18.35 -12.45
N PRO A 189 15.64 18.68 -12.91
CA PRO A 189 14.75 17.71 -13.52
C PRO A 189 15.30 17.20 -14.86
N GLY A 190 15.69 15.93 -14.91
CA GLY A 190 16.32 15.32 -16.09
C GLY A 190 17.85 15.39 -16.10
N ASP A 191 18.44 16.02 -15.10
CA ASP A 191 19.89 16.05 -14.92
C ASP A 191 20.38 14.79 -14.21
N ALA A 192 21.58 14.35 -14.56
CA ALA A 192 22.28 13.28 -13.86
C ALA A 192 22.96 13.84 -12.60
N ALA A 193 23.21 12.98 -11.61
CA ALA A 193 23.95 13.36 -10.42
C ALA A 193 25.34 13.92 -10.76
N GLY A 194 25.70 15.05 -10.13
CA GLY A 194 27.07 15.55 -10.11
C GLY A 194 27.93 14.61 -9.28
N GLY A 195 28.86 13.89 -9.90
CA GLY A 195 29.70 12.89 -9.22
C GLY A 195 30.41 11.95 -10.20
N GLY A 196 31.24 11.06 -9.64
CA GLY A 196 31.93 10.01 -10.41
C GLY A 196 30.97 9.00 -11.07
N SER A 197 31.50 8.18 -11.98
CA SER A 197 30.71 7.26 -12.81
C SER A 197 29.81 6.30 -12.01
N SER A 198 30.23 5.87 -10.82
CA SER A 198 29.45 4.98 -9.95
C SER A 198 28.20 5.65 -9.36
N ALA A 199 28.30 6.91 -8.91
CA ALA A 199 27.17 7.66 -8.37
C ALA A 199 26.10 7.91 -9.45
N ARG A 200 26.54 8.17 -10.69
CA ARG A 200 25.63 8.31 -11.84
C ARG A 200 24.92 7.00 -12.16
N LEU A 201 25.63 5.87 -12.17
CA LEU A 201 25.02 4.57 -12.42
C LEU A 201 24.00 4.20 -11.34
N LEU A 202 24.31 4.46 -10.06
CA LEU A 202 23.38 4.24 -8.96
C LEU A 202 22.12 5.11 -9.09
N GLN A 203 22.28 6.40 -9.39
CA GLN A 203 21.14 7.30 -9.59
C GLN A 203 20.27 6.85 -10.77
N LEU A 204 20.89 6.41 -11.86
CA LEU A 204 20.19 5.85 -13.01
C LEU A 204 19.39 4.59 -12.63
N ALA A 205 19.98 3.69 -11.82
CA ALA A 205 19.27 2.52 -11.33
C ALA A 205 18.07 2.90 -10.45
N ILE A 206 18.25 3.85 -9.53
CA ILE A 206 17.17 4.36 -8.67
C ILE A 206 16.05 4.99 -9.50
N ASP A 207 16.38 5.87 -10.44
CA ASP A 207 15.41 6.54 -11.34
C ASP A 207 14.59 5.55 -12.18
N ARG A 208 15.07 4.31 -12.37
CA ARG A 208 14.39 3.27 -13.16
C ARG A 208 13.59 2.30 -12.32
N LEU A 209 13.94 2.15 -11.05
CA LEU A 209 13.35 1.15 -10.16
C LEU A 209 12.42 1.75 -9.11
N ASP A 210 12.54 3.03 -8.76
CA ASP A 210 11.78 3.68 -7.68
C ASP A 210 10.25 3.50 -7.81
N SER A 211 9.71 3.79 -8.99
CA SER A 211 8.30 3.63 -9.33
C SER A 211 7.86 2.16 -9.35
N GLY A 212 8.67 1.28 -9.95
CA GLY A 212 8.42 -0.16 -9.97
C GLY A 212 8.38 -0.76 -8.56
N ILE A 213 9.30 -0.35 -7.69
CA ILE A 213 9.33 -0.77 -6.28
C ILE A 213 8.09 -0.27 -5.55
N GLY A 214 7.73 1.01 -5.70
CA GLY A 214 6.53 1.58 -5.08
C GLY A 214 5.24 0.84 -5.47
N MET A 215 5.10 0.52 -6.76
CA MET A 215 4.00 -0.29 -7.29
C MET A 215 3.97 -1.69 -6.69
N MET A 216 5.10 -2.39 -6.71
CA MET A 216 5.18 -3.78 -6.21
C MET A 216 4.93 -3.85 -4.70
N THR A 217 5.43 -2.88 -3.93
CA THR A 217 5.14 -2.75 -2.50
C THR A 217 3.65 -2.53 -2.25
N ALA A 218 3.00 -1.64 -3.00
CA ALA A 218 1.56 -1.42 -2.85
C ALA A 218 0.75 -2.70 -3.14
N ILE A 219 1.08 -3.42 -4.22
CA ILE A 219 0.43 -4.69 -4.56
C ILE A 219 0.67 -5.73 -3.46
N ALA A 220 1.90 -5.88 -2.97
CA ALA A 220 2.23 -6.89 -1.96
C ALA A 220 1.59 -6.65 -0.59
N VAL A 221 1.26 -5.39 -0.27
CA VAL A 221 0.44 -5.05 0.92
C VAL A 221 -1.00 -5.51 0.74
N ALA A 222 -1.53 -5.47 -0.48
CA ALA A 222 -2.93 -5.83 -0.76
C ALA A 222 -3.11 -7.33 -1.00
N VAL A 223 -2.17 -7.99 -1.69
CA VAL A 223 -2.29 -9.38 -2.12
C VAL A 223 -0.96 -10.15 -2.06
N PRO A 224 -0.97 -11.46 -1.76
CA PRO A 224 0.24 -12.28 -1.78
C PRO A 224 0.89 -12.24 -3.15
N THR A 225 2.15 -11.81 -3.21
CA THR A 225 2.84 -11.59 -4.48
C THR A 225 4.10 -12.47 -4.54
N PRO A 226 4.18 -13.42 -5.49
CA PRO A 226 5.34 -14.30 -5.61
C PRO A 226 6.65 -13.53 -5.85
N PRO A 227 7.79 -13.96 -5.27
CA PRO A 227 9.08 -13.31 -5.50
C PRO A 227 9.50 -13.26 -6.97
N LEU A 228 9.12 -14.28 -7.76
CA LEU A 228 9.36 -14.28 -9.20
C LEU A 228 8.63 -13.14 -9.91
N THR A 229 7.43 -12.75 -9.45
CA THR A 229 6.70 -11.61 -10.00
C THR A 229 7.48 -10.32 -9.80
N TRP A 230 8.04 -10.10 -8.60
CA TRP A 230 8.92 -8.96 -8.32
C TRP A 230 10.14 -8.93 -9.25
N LEU A 231 10.86 -10.05 -9.34
CA LEU A 231 12.05 -10.16 -10.17
C LEU A 231 11.74 -9.79 -11.63
N LEU A 232 10.69 -10.39 -12.21
CA LEU A 232 10.33 -10.16 -13.61
C LEU A 232 9.84 -8.73 -13.86
N VAL A 233 8.97 -8.20 -13.00
CA VAL A 233 8.43 -6.85 -13.19
C VAL A 233 9.53 -5.78 -13.05
N LEU A 234 10.42 -5.91 -12.07
CA LEU A 234 11.51 -4.95 -11.83
C LEU A 234 12.65 -5.06 -12.86
N THR A 235 12.74 -6.14 -13.62
CA THR A 235 13.74 -6.31 -14.69
C THR A 235 13.16 -5.96 -16.05
N ILE A 236 11.99 -6.51 -16.39
CA ILE A 236 11.34 -6.36 -17.70
C ILE A 236 10.64 -5.01 -17.82
N GLY A 237 9.99 -4.52 -16.75
CA GLY A 237 9.26 -3.25 -16.76
C GLY A 237 10.10 -2.06 -17.20
N PRO A 238 11.28 -1.80 -16.59
CA PRO A 238 12.16 -0.72 -17.01
C PRO A 238 12.65 -0.85 -18.46
N ALA A 239 12.90 -2.08 -18.93
CA ALA A 239 13.32 -2.33 -20.31
C ALA A 239 12.20 -1.98 -21.32
N PHE A 240 10.96 -2.37 -21.03
CA PHE A 240 9.80 -1.98 -21.84
C PHE A 240 9.57 -0.47 -21.82
N HIS A 241 9.66 0.17 -20.66
CA HIS A 241 9.48 1.62 -20.55
C HIS A 241 10.54 2.39 -21.36
N TRP A 242 11.78 1.91 -21.37
CA TRP A 242 12.84 2.46 -22.22
C TRP A 242 12.55 2.25 -23.71
N GLY A 243 12.19 1.03 -24.11
CA GLY A 243 11.84 0.73 -25.51
C GLY A 243 10.65 1.57 -26.01
N PHE A 244 9.64 1.77 -25.16
CA PHE A 244 8.50 2.64 -25.45
C PHE A 244 8.92 4.11 -25.58
N SER A 245 9.79 4.60 -24.70
CA SER A 245 10.33 5.96 -24.78
C SER A 245 11.17 6.18 -26.05
N ALA A 246 11.98 5.19 -26.44
CA ALA A 246 12.75 5.22 -27.67
C ALA A 246 11.86 5.20 -28.92
N LEU A 247 10.82 4.36 -28.94
CA LEU A 247 9.84 4.33 -30.02
C LEU A 247 9.16 5.69 -30.19
N MET A 248 8.69 6.31 -29.11
CA MET A 248 8.08 7.64 -29.17
C MET A 248 9.02 8.75 -29.65
N PHE A 249 10.31 8.64 -29.35
CA PHE A 249 11.33 9.54 -29.87
C PHE A 249 11.51 9.35 -31.38
N HIS A 250 11.59 8.11 -31.85
CA HIS A 250 11.68 7.82 -33.29
C HIS A 250 10.41 8.24 -34.06
N LEU A 251 9.25 8.24 -33.41
CA LEU A 251 8.00 8.76 -33.97
C LEU A 251 7.88 10.30 -33.90
N GLY A 252 8.89 11.01 -33.37
CA GLY A 252 8.91 12.47 -33.28
C GLY A 252 7.94 13.08 -32.24
N ILE A 253 7.29 12.24 -31.43
CA ILE A 253 6.33 12.68 -30.40
C ILE A 253 7.07 13.22 -29.17
N LYS A 254 8.26 12.68 -28.88
CA LYS A 254 9.09 13.09 -27.75
C LYS A 254 10.42 13.66 -28.24
N PRO A 255 10.91 14.78 -27.67
CA PRO A 255 12.17 15.40 -28.10
C PRO A 255 13.44 14.62 -27.69
N ARG A 256 13.35 13.60 -26.82
CA ARG A 256 14.49 12.75 -26.39
C ARG A 256 14.06 11.31 -26.07
N ALA A 257 14.94 10.34 -26.33
CA ALA A 257 14.69 8.89 -26.20
C ALA A 257 14.63 8.36 -24.75
N ALA A 258 15.16 9.09 -23.77
CA ALA A 258 15.17 8.71 -22.36
C ALA A 258 15.15 9.96 -21.48
#